data_AF-A0A847I6W6-F1
#
_entry.id   AF-A0A847I6W6-F1
#
_cell.length_a   1.000
_cell.length_b   1.000
_cell.length_c   1.000
_cell.angle_alpha   90.00
_cell.angle_beta   90.00
_cell.angle_gamma   90.00
#
_symmetry.space_group_name_H-M   'P 1'
#
loop_
_entity.id
_entity.type
_entity.pdbx_description
1 polymer ?
#
loop_
_entity_poly.entity_id
_entity_poly.type
_entity_poly.pdbx_seq_one_letter_code
_entity_poly.pdbx_strand_id
1 'polypeptide(L)'
;MKRRNFGDLREWGRVSEELDAIQRQGGLDEYQEELAHMLRFRDNWRLREMALTSIKRVEAVSENLAREVLKILNDDELYQEVRMLAAEVLADALARARAANRNALSGVVRDAINTMHAIIDGPQPPVLQETVRRALAALE
;
A
#
# COMPACT_ATOMS: atom_id res chain seq x y z
N MET A 1 -23.92 10.45 -9.96
CA MET A 1 -22.66 9.74 -9.66
C MET A 1 -21.53 10.75 -9.57
N LYS A 2 -20.93 10.94 -8.38
CA LYS A 2 -19.65 11.67 -8.27
C LYS A 2 -18.62 10.90 -9.10
N ARG A 3 -17.88 11.59 -9.97
CA ARG A 3 -16.72 10.97 -10.62
C ARG A 3 -15.68 10.75 -9.53
N ARG A 4 -15.44 9.49 -9.19
CA ARG A 4 -14.30 9.10 -8.36
C ARG A 4 -13.13 8.95 -9.34
N ASN A 5 -12.33 10.01 -9.45
CA ASN A 5 -11.11 10.02 -10.26
C ASN A 5 -10.31 11.27 -9.87
N PHE A 6 -9.04 11.09 -9.53
CA PHE A 6 -8.07 12.19 -9.29
C PHE A 6 -7.71 13.02 -10.54
N GLY A 7 -8.31 12.72 -11.70
CA GLY A 7 -8.08 13.44 -12.94
C GLY A 7 -6.79 13.01 -13.63
N ASP A 8 -6.03 13.97 -14.17
CA ASP A 8 -4.72 13.66 -14.77
C ASP A 8 -3.68 13.51 -13.65
N LEU A 9 -3.19 12.28 -13.47
CA LEU A 9 -2.15 11.97 -12.49
C LEU A 9 -0.84 12.73 -12.74
N ARG A 10 -0.61 13.27 -13.94
CA ARG A 10 0.54 14.14 -14.22
C ARG A 10 0.44 15.48 -13.47
N GLU A 11 -0.76 15.94 -13.15
CA GLU A 11 -1.01 17.14 -12.32
C GLU A 11 -0.89 16.82 -10.82
N TRP A 12 0.26 16.28 -10.39
CA TRP A 12 0.43 15.75 -9.03
C TRP A 12 0.14 16.76 -7.90
N GLY A 13 0.32 18.06 -8.14
CA GLY A 13 -0.04 19.11 -7.17
C GLY A 13 -1.54 19.11 -6.88
N ARG A 14 -2.36 19.06 -7.93
CA ARG A 14 -3.82 18.97 -7.82
C ARG A 14 -4.27 17.66 -7.19
N VAL A 15 -3.67 16.54 -7.60
CA VAL A 15 -3.94 15.22 -7.01
C VAL A 15 -3.65 15.25 -5.50
N SER A 16 -2.58 15.94 -5.08
CA SER A 16 -2.25 16.09 -3.67
C SER A 16 -3.29 16.88 -2.89
N GLU A 17 -3.76 18.00 -3.43
CA GLU A 17 -4.79 18.82 -2.80
C GLU A 17 -6.12 18.05 -2.67
N GLU A 18 -6.50 17.31 -3.71
CA GLU A 18 -7.73 16.52 -3.73
C GLU A 18 -7.65 15.34 -2.75
N LEU A 19 -6.54 14.61 -2.73
CA LEU A 19 -6.32 13.49 -1.81
C LEU A 19 -6.35 13.96 -0.35
N ASP A 20 -5.72 15.09 -0.05
CA ASP A 20 -5.71 15.71 1.28
C ASP A 20 -7.12 16.18 1.69
N ALA A 21 -7.91 16.73 0.76
CA ALA A 21 -9.31 17.08 1.01
C ALA A 21 -10.17 15.84 1.33
N ILE A 22 -10.02 14.75 0.58
CA ILE A 22 -10.73 13.48 0.82
C ILE A 22 -10.33 12.87 2.16
N GLN A 23 -9.03 12.90 2.48
CA GLN A 23 -8.49 12.43 3.75
C GLN A 23 -9.09 13.15 4.95
N ARG A 24 -9.24 14.49 4.88
CA ARG A 24 -9.88 15.27 5.94
C ARG A 24 -11.37 14.97 6.11
N GLN A 25 -12.03 14.52 5.05
CA GLN A 25 -13.45 14.19 5.04
C GLN A 25 -13.74 12.73 5.42
N GLY A 26 -12.71 11.90 5.65
CA GLY A 26 -12.87 10.48 5.99
C GLY A 26 -13.38 9.62 4.82
N GLY A 27 -13.22 10.08 3.58
CA GLY A 27 -13.83 9.43 2.41
C GLY A 27 -12.99 8.37 1.71
N LEU A 28 -11.78 8.07 2.19
CA LEU A 28 -10.78 7.29 1.45
C LEU A 28 -11.22 5.88 1.08
N ASP A 29 -12.10 5.25 1.86
CA ASP A 29 -12.64 3.93 1.56
C ASP A 29 -13.36 3.87 0.21
N GLU A 30 -13.91 4.99 -0.25
CA GLU A 30 -14.55 5.09 -1.57
C GLU A 30 -13.56 5.26 -2.74
N TYR A 31 -12.29 5.59 -2.46
CA TYR A 31 -11.28 5.96 -3.46
C TYR A 31 -10.15 4.92 -3.61
N GLN A 32 -10.39 3.68 -3.19
CA GLN A 32 -9.37 2.64 -3.19
C GLN A 32 -8.91 2.23 -4.59
N GLU A 33 -9.78 2.32 -5.60
CA GLU A 33 -9.42 2.05 -7.00
C GLU A 33 -8.46 3.12 -7.53
N GLU A 34 -8.67 4.37 -7.16
CA GLU A 34 -7.82 5.50 -7.53
C GLU A 34 -6.48 5.46 -6.80
N LEU A 35 -6.47 5.08 -5.52
CA LEU A 35 -5.23 4.78 -4.80
C LEU A 35 -4.46 3.66 -5.52
N ALA A 36 -5.14 2.58 -5.92
CA ALA A 36 -4.53 1.51 -6.70
C ALA A 36 -4.03 1.97 -8.08
N HIS A 37 -4.68 2.94 -8.73
CA HIS A 37 -4.17 3.56 -9.96
C HIS A 37 -2.91 4.39 -9.72
N MET A 38 -2.87 5.16 -8.63
CA MET A 38 -1.67 5.91 -8.24
C MET A 38 -0.47 4.99 -7.96
N LEU A 39 -0.70 3.84 -7.30
CA LEU A 39 0.35 2.84 -7.04
C LEU A 39 0.95 2.27 -8.34
N ARG A 40 0.12 2.08 -9.37
CA ARG A 40 0.55 1.57 -10.69
C ARG A 40 1.24 2.61 -11.57
N PHE A 41 1.14 3.89 -11.24
CA PHE A 41 1.66 4.97 -12.06
C PHE A 41 3.18 5.10 -11.91
N ARG A 42 3.92 4.46 -12.82
CA ARG A 42 5.40 4.38 -12.77
C ARG A 42 6.08 5.74 -12.97
N ASP A 43 5.50 6.64 -13.76
CA ASP A 43 6.13 7.92 -14.13
C ASP A 43 6.22 8.95 -12.98
N ASN A 44 5.59 8.70 -11.83
CA ASN A 44 5.63 9.61 -10.69
C ASN A 44 5.77 8.88 -9.35
N TRP A 45 7.00 8.87 -8.82
CA TRP A 45 7.31 8.26 -7.52
C TRP A 45 6.55 8.92 -6.36
N ARG A 46 6.33 10.23 -6.43
CA ARG A 46 5.66 10.99 -5.36
C ARG A 46 4.20 10.58 -5.21
N LEU A 47 3.50 10.29 -6.31
CA LEU A 47 2.12 9.77 -6.24
C LEU A 47 2.06 8.41 -5.56
N ARG A 48 3.05 7.54 -5.82
CA ARG A 48 3.13 6.22 -5.19
C ARG A 48 3.29 6.35 -3.67
N GLU A 49 4.19 7.21 -3.21
CA GLU A 49 4.37 7.46 -1.77
C GLU A 49 3.14 8.11 -1.13
N MET A 50 2.51 9.07 -1.80
CA MET A 50 1.28 9.69 -1.34
C MET A 50 0.15 8.67 -1.20
N ALA A 51 -0.01 7.78 -2.18
CA ALA A 51 -1.00 6.72 -2.14
C ALA A 51 -0.71 5.75 -0.99
N LEU A 52 0.52 5.24 -0.86
CA LEU A 52 0.93 4.38 0.26
C LEU A 52 0.66 5.01 1.62
N THR A 53 1.03 6.29 1.79
CA THR A 53 0.77 7.03 3.04
C THR A 53 -0.72 7.17 3.32
N SER A 54 -1.53 7.34 2.27
CA SER A 54 -2.98 7.48 2.39
C SER A 54 -3.68 6.18 2.77
N ILE A 55 -3.15 5.03 2.38
CA ILE A 55 -3.69 3.70 2.72
C ILE A 55 -3.73 3.48 4.24
N LYS A 56 -2.81 4.09 5.00
CA LYS A 56 -2.84 4.06 6.48
C LYS A 56 -4.14 4.63 7.07
N ARG A 57 -4.87 5.44 6.31
CA ARG A 57 -6.16 6.05 6.71
C ARG A 57 -7.40 5.38 6.10
N VAL A 58 -7.23 4.36 5.25
CA VAL A 58 -8.35 3.55 4.75
C VAL A 58 -8.79 2.63 5.88
N GLU A 59 -10.08 2.63 6.23
CA GLU A 59 -10.59 1.81 7.33
C GLU A 59 -10.73 0.34 6.94
N ALA A 60 -11.14 0.10 5.70
CA ALA A 60 -11.50 -1.19 5.14
C ALA A 60 -10.74 -1.45 3.85
N VAL A 61 -9.44 -1.77 3.95
CA VAL A 61 -8.62 -2.06 2.77
C VAL A 61 -9.20 -3.23 1.98
N SER A 62 -9.40 -3.00 0.69
CA SER A 62 -9.87 -3.96 -0.30
C SER A 62 -8.74 -4.89 -0.72
N GLU A 63 -9.12 -6.08 -1.18
CA GLU A 63 -8.16 -7.08 -1.67
C GLU A 63 -7.30 -6.52 -2.82
N ASN A 64 -7.94 -5.82 -3.77
CA ASN A 64 -7.24 -5.22 -4.91
C ASN A 64 -6.16 -4.23 -4.46
N LEU A 65 -6.50 -3.32 -3.54
CA LEU A 65 -5.56 -2.33 -3.03
C LEU A 65 -4.40 -3.00 -2.27
N ALA A 66 -4.70 -3.99 -1.42
CA ALA A 66 -3.66 -4.74 -0.70
C ALA A 66 -2.73 -5.49 -1.66
N ARG A 67 -3.25 -6.06 -2.76
CA ARG A 67 -2.45 -6.72 -3.79
C ARG A 67 -1.54 -5.75 -4.54
N GLU A 68 -1.98 -4.53 -4.82
CA GLU A 68 -1.11 -3.51 -5.44
C GLU A 68 0.02 -3.07 -4.49
N VAL A 69 -0.23 -2.97 -3.19
CA VAL A 69 0.84 -2.71 -2.20
C VAL A 69 1.83 -3.88 -2.15
N LEU A 70 1.34 -5.12 -2.17
CA LEU A 70 2.20 -6.32 -2.21
C LEU A 70 3.08 -6.35 -3.47
N LYS A 71 2.55 -5.96 -4.63
CA LYS A 71 3.33 -5.83 -5.86
C LYS A 71 4.49 -4.84 -5.72
N ILE A 72 4.27 -3.69 -5.07
CA ILE A 72 5.34 -2.73 -4.79
C ILE A 72 6.42 -3.32 -3.90
N LEU A 73 6.04 -4.01 -2.82
CA LEU A 73 6.99 -4.68 -1.93
C LEU A 73 7.89 -5.67 -2.69
N ASN A 74 7.29 -6.41 -3.62
CA ASN A 74 7.96 -7.45 -4.41
C ASN A 74 8.65 -6.94 -5.71
N ASP A 75 8.58 -5.64 -6.01
CA ASP A 75 9.19 -5.08 -7.23
C ASP A 75 10.64 -4.67 -6.95
N ASP A 76 11.59 -5.52 -7.35
CA ASP A 76 13.02 -5.27 -7.19
C ASP A 76 13.56 -4.12 -8.07
N GLU A 77 12.80 -3.64 -9.07
CA GLU A 77 13.17 -2.48 -9.89
C GLU A 77 12.89 -1.15 -9.17
N LEU A 78 12.05 -1.18 -8.12
CA LEU A 78 11.71 0.01 -7.36
C LEU A 78 12.78 0.33 -6.32
N TYR A 79 12.94 1.63 -6.07
CA TYR A 79 13.84 2.14 -5.05
C TYR A 79 13.45 1.60 -3.66
N GLN A 80 14.45 1.39 -2.82
CA GLN A 80 14.30 0.58 -1.63
C GLN A 80 13.33 1.18 -0.61
N GLU A 81 13.30 2.50 -0.50
CA GLU A 81 12.49 3.25 0.46
C GLU A 81 10.99 3.03 0.21
N VAL A 82 10.53 2.94 -1.05
CA VAL A 82 9.11 2.69 -1.33
C VAL A 82 8.71 1.24 -1.02
N ARG A 83 9.63 0.29 -1.20
CA ARG A 83 9.40 -1.11 -0.82
C ARG A 83 9.29 -1.26 0.70
N MET A 84 10.14 -0.55 1.45
CA MET A 84 10.05 -0.47 2.90
C MET A 84 8.71 0.14 3.35
N LEU A 85 8.30 1.26 2.74
CA LEU A 85 7.01 1.88 3.03
C LEU A 85 5.83 0.94 2.70
N ALA A 86 5.92 0.20 1.59
CA ALA A 86 4.90 -0.79 1.22
C ALA A 86 4.82 -1.95 2.22
N ALA A 87 5.95 -2.45 2.74
CA ALA A 87 5.96 -3.48 3.78
C ALA A 87 5.20 -3.02 5.03
N GLU A 88 5.50 -1.82 5.52
CA GLU A 88 4.85 -1.25 6.71
C GLU A 88 3.34 -1.03 6.49
N VAL A 89 2.97 -0.45 5.36
CA VAL A 89 1.58 -0.16 5.00
C VAL A 89 0.77 -1.45 4.85
N LEU A 90 1.35 -2.47 4.20
CA LEU A 90 0.69 -3.75 4.00
C LEU A 90 0.48 -4.48 5.33
N ALA A 91 1.51 -4.52 6.18
CA ALA A 91 1.40 -5.17 7.49
C ALA A 91 0.33 -4.50 8.37
N ASP A 92 0.34 -3.17 8.45
CA ASP A 92 -0.67 -2.41 9.19
C ASP A 92 -2.09 -2.67 8.65
N ALA A 93 -2.30 -2.59 7.34
CA ALA A 93 -3.60 -2.80 6.72
C ALA A 93 -4.15 -4.21 6.98
N LEU A 94 -3.30 -5.23 6.84
CA LEU A 94 -3.68 -6.63 7.04
C LEU A 94 -3.92 -6.95 8.52
N ALA A 95 -3.10 -6.41 9.43
CA ALA A 95 -3.30 -6.56 10.87
C ALA A 95 -4.62 -5.93 11.32
N ARG A 96 -4.95 -4.72 10.83
CA ARG A 96 -6.25 -4.07 11.09
C ARG A 96 -7.42 -4.87 10.54
N ALA A 97 -7.30 -5.41 9.32
CA ALA A 97 -8.34 -6.26 8.73
C ALA A 97 -8.57 -7.54 9.54
N ARG A 98 -7.49 -8.18 10.02
CA ARG A 98 -7.55 -9.36 10.90
C ARG A 98 -8.21 -9.03 12.23
N ALA A 99 -7.81 -7.93 12.88
CA ALA A 99 -8.42 -7.47 14.14
C ALA A 99 -9.93 -7.19 13.99
N ALA A 100 -10.37 -6.74 12.81
CA ALA A 100 -11.77 -6.55 12.47
C ALA A 100 -12.50 -7.82 11.99
N ASN A 101 -11.89 -9.02 12.11
CA ASN A 101 -12.40 -10.32 11.65
C ASN A 101 -12.79 -10.36 10.14
N ARG A 102 -12.08 -9.60 9.30
CA ARG A 102 -12.33 -9.55 7.85
C ARG A 102 -11.54 -10.65 7.13
N ASN A 103 -12.14 -11.83 7.01
CA ASN A 103 -11.50 -13.00 6.39
C ASN A 103 -11.24 -12.86 4.87
N ALA A 104 -11.80 -11.83 4.22
CA ALA A 104 -11.65 -11.58 2.77
C ALA A 104 -10.19 -11.41 2.34
N LEU A 105 -9.28 -10.99 3.23
CA LEU A 105 -7.86 -10.80 2.92
C LEU A 105 -6.97 -12.00 3.24
N SER A 106 -7.52 -13.13 3.69
CA SER A 106 -6.73 -14.30 4.11
C SER A 106 -5.75 -14.82 3.03
N GLY A 107 -6.15 -14.77 1.76
CA GLY A 107 -5.25 -15.07 0.63
C GLY A 107 -4.09 -14.09 0.54
N VAL A 108 -4.36 -12.79 0.65
CA VAL A 108 -3.33 -11.74 0.61
C VAL A 108 -2.39 -11.82 1.80
N VAL A 109 -2.89 -12.16 3.00
CA VAL A 109 -2.05 -12.39 4.19
C VAL A 109 -1.03 -13.50 3.93
N ARG A 110 -1.48 -14.62 3.37
CA ARG A 110 -0.58 -15.73 3.02
C ARG A 110 0.46 -15.32 1.99
N ASP A 111 0.03 -14.65 0.93
CA ASP A 111 0.93 -14.18 -0.13
C ASP A 111 1.97 -13.18 0.42
N ALA A 112 1.54 -12.29 1.32
CA ALA A 112 2.41 -11.33 1.99
C ALA A 112 3.45 -12.02 2.88
N ILE A 113 3.05 -12.95 3.74
CA ILE A 113 3.97 -13.72 4.60
C ILE A 113 5.03 -14.44 3.75
N ASN A 114 4.60 -15.15 2.69
CA ASN A 114 5.53 -15.85 1.79
C ASN A 114 6.52 -14.89 1.12
N THR A 115 6.04 -13.74 0.64
CA THR A 115 6.87 -12.71 0.01
C THR A 115 7.87 -12.13 1.01
N MET A 116 7.44 -11.86 2.24
CA MET A 116 8.29 -11.30 3.29
C MET A 116 9.41 -12.29 3.68
N HIS A 117 9.11 -13.58 3.82
CA HIS A 117 10.14 -14.61 4.01
C HIS A 117 11.14 -14.65 2.85
N ALA A 118 10.66 -14.64 1.60
CA ALA A 118 11.54 -14.66 0.43
C ALA A 118 12.48 -13.43 0.38
N ILE A 119 12.00 -12.25 0.80
CA ILE A 119 12.84 -11.04 0.92
C ILE A 119 13.88 -11.19 2.04
N ILE A 120 13.50 -11.74 3.19
CA ILE A 120 14.39 -11.95 4.34
C ILE A 120 15.50 -12.94 4.01
N ASP A 121 15.17 -14.03 3.31
CA ASP A 121 16.10 -15.11 2.97
C ASP A 121 16.92 -14.80 1.70
N GLY A 122 16.47 -13.85 0.88
CA GLY A 122 17.11 -13.43 -0.36
C GLY A 122 18.27 -12.43 -0.16
N PRO A 123 19.05 -12.18 -1.23
CA PRO A 123 20.15 -11.21 -1.22
C PRO A 123 19.62 -9.76 -1.30
N GLN A 124 18.94 -9.31 -0.25
CA GLN A 124 18.34 -7.99 -0.15
C GLN A 124 19.16 -7.10 0.79
N PRO A 125 19.11 -5.76 0.63
CA PRO A 125 19.89 -4.90 1.51
C PRO A 125 19.41 -5.03 2.98
N PRO A 126 20.33 -5.00 3.97
CA PRO A 126 19.98 -5.28 5.37
C PRO A 126 18.86 -4.40 5.93
N VAL A 127 18.78 -3.14 5.52
CA VAL A 127 17.73 -2.22 6.00
C VAL A 127 16.34 -2.57 5.44
N LEU A 128 16.24 -3.14 4.24
CA LEU A 128 14.96 -3.68 3.73
C LEU A 128 14.58 -4.94 4.50
N GLN A 129 15.52 -5.89 4.65
CA GLN A 129 15.27 -7.13 5.39
C GLN A 129 14.78 -6.84 6.82
N GLU A 130 15.40 -5.89 7.50
CA GLU A 130 15.04 -5.51 8.86
C GLU A 130 13.64 -4.87 8.95
N THR A 131 13.27 -3.99 8.01
CA THR A 131 11.90 -3.49 7.92
C THR A 131 10.89 -4.60 7.65
N VAL A 132 11.22 -5.53 6.75
CA VAL A 132 10.35 -6.65 6.41
C VAL A 132 10.18 -7.63 7.59
N ARG A 133 11.22 -7.88 8.38
CA ARG A 133 11.11 -8.67 9.62
C ARG A 133 10.11 -8.08 10.60
N ARG A 134 10.16 -6.76 10.82
CA ARG A 134 9.19 -6.07 11.70
C ARG A 134 7.78 -6.14 11.14
N ALA A 135 7.62 -5.97 9.83
CA ALA A 135 6.33 -6.07 9.16
C ALA A 135 5.74 -7.48 9.26
N LEU A 136 6.57 -8.52 9.06
CA LEU A 136 6.18 -9.92 9.18
C LEU A 136 5.71 -10.26 10.60
N ALA A 137 6.44 -9.81 11.62
CA ALA A 137 6.08 -10.03 13.02
C ALA A 137 4.71 -9.46 13.43
N ALA A 138 4.15 -8.51 12.66
CA ALA A 138 2.81 -7.97 12.90
C ALA A 138 1.69 -8.83 12.28
N LEU A 139 2.02 -9.81 11.43
CA LEU A 139 1.08 -10.65 10.70
C LEU A 139 0.94 -12.07 11.27
N GLU A 140 1.97 -12.55 11.96
CA GLU A 140 2.03 -13.84 12.65
C GLU A 140 1.34 -13.80 14.01
#